data_AF-A0A2V0QC49-F1
#
_entry.id   AF-A0A2V0QC49-F1
#
_cell.length_a   1.000
_cell.length_b   1.000
_cell.length_c   1.000
_cell.angle_alpha   90.00
_cell.angle_beta   90.00
_cell.angle_gamma   90.00
#
_symmetry.space_group_name_H-M   'P 1'
#
loop_
_entity.id
_entity.type
_entity.pdbx_description
1 polymer ?
#
loop_
_entity_poly.entity_id
_entity_poly.type
_entity_poly.pdbx_seq_one_letter_code
_entity_poly.pdbx_strand_id
1 'polypeptide(L)'
;MLLSRPPGIHDSTQRIEGLKMSWKGTLRSLEASARRSERNSQRRQRELQKRQAQYAKMEALEQATYEVDVYNNQVDVLLSVHKECGEDIDWPSFIGRAEPVQPRLSNIAETEALTREQTFAPGLFVRLFGLENRQRKKLKAMVELARQADNDRFTQETQDWRTEHSDWQQEYSLATRIIAGEAQAKLDAIERLDPFSDIAHLGTSIKFSVGTSGVIEATLNVHGSRVVPSEIK
;
A
#
# COMPACT_ATOMS: atom_id res chain seq x y z
N MET A 1 -62.57 8.14 -97.00
CA MET A 1 -63.89 8.71 -96.64
C MET A 1 -63.68 9.47 -95.34
N LEU A 2 -63.46 10.79 -95.45
CA LEU A 2 -64.39 11.84 -94.99
C LEU A 2 -64.59 11.78 -93.47
N LEU A 3 -64.44 12.83 -92.66
CA LEU A 3 -64.21 14.26 -92.85
C LEU A 3 -64.09 14.82 -91.41
N SER A 4 -63.09 15.67 -91.20
CA SER A 4 -63.23 17.01 -90.58
C SER A 4 -63.88 17.17 -89.19
N ARG A 5 -63.14 17.65 -88.16
CA ARG A 5 -62.86 19.07 -87.81
C ARG A 5 -64.08 19.74 -87.10
N PRO A 6 -63.97 20.91 -86.43
CA PRO A 6 -63.16 21.39 -85.31
C PRO A 6 -64.08 22.19 -84.31
N PRO A 7 -63.85 23.48 -83.93
CA PRO A 7 -62.92 24.11 -82.99
C PRO A 7 -63.64 24.91 -81.84
N GLY A 8 -62.86 25.64 -81.02
CA GLY A 8 -63.30 26.84 -80.27
C GLY A 8 -62.64 26.89 -78.88
N ILE A 9 -61.48 27.53 -78.66
CA ILE A 9 -61.14 28.97 -78.59
C ILE A 9 -61.68 29.71 -77.35
N HIS A 10 -60.71 30.13 -76.53
CA HIS A 10 -60.67 31.15 -75.45
C HIS A 10 -61.50 30.87 -74.18
N ASP A 11 -61.07 31.18 -72.96
CA ASP A 11 -60.33 32.36 -72.52
C ASP A 11 -59.64 32.12 -71.15
N SER A 12 -58.48 32.77 -71.00
CA SER A 12 -57.78 33.24 -69.80
C SER A 12 -58.26 32.82 -68.40
N THR A 13 -57.41 32.09 -67.67
CA THR A 13 -56.84 32.61 -66.40
C THR A 13 -55.79 31.63 -65.85
N GLN A 14 -54.54 32.05 -65.90
CA GLN A 14 -53.45 31.42 -65.16
C GLN A 14 -53.70 31.60 -63.66
N ARG A 15 -53.79 30.49 -62.92
CA ARG A 15 -53.20 30.38 -61.58
C ARG A 15 -53.05 28.90 -61.18
N ILE A 16 -51.78 28.51 -61.01
CA ILE A 16 -51.30 27.40 -60.17
C ILE A 16 -51.55 25.98 -60.71
N GLU A 17 -50.70 25.49 -61.62
CA GLU A 17 -50.42 24.05 -61.72
C GLU A 17 -48.92 23.79 -61.91
N GLY A 18 -48.23 23.63 -60.78
CA GLY A 18 -46.81 23.27 -60.75
C GLY A 18 -46.48 22.36 -59.58
N LEU A 19 -47.36 21.42 -59.22
CA LEU A 19 -47.13 20.47 -58.12
C LEU A 19 -48.03 19.23 -58.21
N LYS A 20 -47.90 18.45 -59.29
CA LYS A 20 -48.37 17.06 -59.33
C LYS A 20 -47.25 16.11 -59.76
N MET A 21 -46.07 16.25 -59.15
CA MET A 21 -45.20 15.08 -59.00
C MET A 21 -45.93 14.11 -58.07
N SER A 22 -46.24 12.92 -58.58
CA SER A 22 -47.14 11.95 -57.94
C SER A 22 -46.71 11.63 -56.50
N TRP A 23 -47.50 12.07 -55.52
CA TRP A 23 -47.36 11.78 -54.08
C TRP A 23 -47.09 10.30 -53.75
N LYS A 24 -47.60 9.38 -54.58
CA LYS A 24 -47.34 7.93 -54.47
C LYS A 24 -45.88 7.56 -54.76
N GLY A 25 -45.19 8.28 -55.64
CA GLY A 25 -43.76 8.11 -55.92
C GLY A 25 -42.88 8.61 -54.77
N THR A 26 -43.25 9.73 -54.15
CA THR A 26 -42.58 10.28 -52.96
C THR A 26 -42.76 9.39 -51.73
N LEU A 27 -43.94 8.79 -51.56
CA LEU A 27 -44.22 7.88 -50.44
C LEU A 27 -43.43 6.56 -50.59
N ARG A 28 -43.29 6.04 -51.82
CA ARG A 28 -42.43 4.88 -52.12
C ARG A 28 -40.94 5.19 -52.00
N SER A 29 -40.49 6.40 -52.33
CA SER A 29 -39.09 6.79 -52.17
C SER A 29 -38.71 7.01 -50.70
N LEU A 30 -39.64 7.52 -49.88
CA LEU A 30 -39.51 7.59 -48.42
C LEU A 30 -39.49 6.20 -47.77
N GLU A 31 -40.35 5.28 -48.20
CA GLU A 31 -40.33 3.89 -47.71
C GLU A 31 -39.04 3.16 -48.14
N ALA A 32 -38.57 3.40 -49.36
CA ALA A 32 -37.30 2.86 -49.85
C ALA A 32 -36.09 3.47 -49.11
N SER A 33 -36.13 4.75 -48.74
CA SER A 33 -35.08 5.40 -47.94
C SER A 33 -35.09 4.90 -46.49
N ALA A 34 -36.27 4.70 -45.90
CA ALA A 34 -36.43 4.09 -44.57
C ALA A 34 -35.88 2.66 -44.53
N ARG A 35 -36.24 1.81 -45.50
CA ARG A 35 -35.70 0.43 -45.61
C ARG A 35 -34.20 0.39 -45.88
N ARG A 36 -33.64 1.39 -46.60
CA ARG A 36 -32.18 1.53 -46.78
C ARG A 36 -31.49 1.98 -45.50
N SER A 37 -32.08 2.91 -44.76
CA SER A 37 -31.60 3.37 -43.47
C SER A 37 -31.56 2.21 -42.45
N GLU A 38 -32.63 1.42 -42.40
CA GLU A 38 -32.74 0.25 -41.54
C GLU A 38 -31.74 -0.86 -41.91
N ARG A 39 -31.51 -1.13 -43.20
CA ARG A 39 -30.44 -2.07 -43.61
C ARG A 39 -29.05 -1.56 -43.25
N ASN A 40 -28.81 -0.25 -43.37
CA ASN A 40 -27.53 0.35 -43.01
C ASN A 40 -27.29 0.34 -41.48
N SER A 41 -28.33 0.58 -40.67
CA SER A 41 -28.24 0.46 -39.21
C SER A 41 -27.98 -0.99 -38.79
N GLN A 42 -28.67 -1.96 -39.38
CA GLN A 42 -28.44 -3.39 -39.12
C GLN A 42 -27.04 -3.84 -39.54
N ARG A 43 -26.51 -3.35 -40.68
CA ARG A 43 -25.11 -3.62 -41.10
C ARG A 43 -24.12 -3.08 -40.08
N ARG A 44 -24.28 -1.83 -39.65
CA ARG A 44 -23.44 -1.22 -38.61
C ARG A 44 -23.52 -1.98 -37.30
N GLN A 45 -24.71 -2.40 -36.87
CA GLN A 45 -24.87 -3.22 -35.66
C GLN A 45 -24.12 -4.55 -35.76
N ARG A 46 -24.21 -5.24 -36.90
CA ARG A 46 -23.46 -6.50 -37.13
C ARG A 46 -21.94 -6.28 -37.15
N GLU A 47 -21.48 -5.18 -37.75
CA GLU A 47 -20.05 -4.82 -37.75
C GLU A 47 -19.56 -4.50 -36.33
N LEU A 48 -20.34 -3.75 -35.55
CA LEU A 48 -20.05 -3.45 -34.15
C LEU A 48 -20.01 -4.74 -33.30
N GLN A 49 -20.99 -5.63 -33.47
CA GLN A 49 -21.01 -6.94 -32.78
C GLN A 49 -19.79 -7.78 -33.13
N LYS A 50 -19.37 -7.82 -34.41
CA LYS A 50 -18.14 -8.53 -34.82
C LYS A 50 -16.90 -7.94 -34.15
N ARG A 51 -16.79 -6.61 -34.10
CA ARG A 51 -15.68 -5.93 -33.41
C ARG A 51 -15.68 -6.23 -31.92
N GLN A 52 -16.85 -6.18 -31.27
CA GLN A 52 -17.00 -6.54 -29.85
C GLN A 52 -16.57 -7.99 -29.59
N ALA A 53 -16.98 -8.94 -30.43
CA ALA A 53 -16.56 -10.33 -30.31
C ALA A 53 -15.04 -10.51 -30.50
N GLN A 54 -14.42 -9.75 -31.41
CA GLN A 54 -12.97 -9.75 -31.60
C GLN A 54 -12.24 -9.17 -30.38
N TYR A 55 -12.71 -8.06 -29.82
CA TYR A 55 -12.15 -7.47 -28.60
C TYR A 55 -12.28 -8.43 -27.41
N ALA A 56 -13.45 -9.02 -27.20
CA ALA A 56 -13.66 -9.98 -26.12
C ALA A 56 -12.75 -11.22 -26.27
N LYS A 57 -12.50 -11.67 -27.52
CA LYS A 57 -11.54 -12.76 -27.77
C LYS A 57 -10.10 -12.35 -27.43
N MET A 58 -9.70 -11.13 -27.78
CA MET A 58 -8.37 -10.61 -27.49
C MET A 58 -8.17 -10.45 -25.97
N GLU A 59 -9.14 -9.85 -25.28
CA GLU A 59 -9.15 -9.70 -23.82
C GLU A 59 -9.09 -11.07 -23.12
N ALA A 60 -9.86 -12.05 -23.59
CA ALA A 60 -9.80 -13.41 -23.02
C ALA A 60 -8.44 -14.09 -23.23
N LEU A 61 -7.78 -13.84 -24.37
CA LEU A 61 -6.43 -14.35 -24.62
C LEU A 61 -5.39 -13.66 -23.72
N GLU A 62 -5.46 -12.33 -23.59
CA GLU A 62 -4.58 -11.56 -22.71
C GLU A 62 -4.73 -11.99 -21.25
N GLN A 63 -5.98 -12.17 -20.79
CA GLN A 63 -6.26 -12.69 -19.46
C GLN A 63 -5.68 -14.10 -19.26
N ALA A 64 -5.85 -15.00 -20.23
CA ALA A 64 -5.30 -16.35 -20.15
C ALA A 64 -3.76 -16.34 -20.12
N THR A 65 -3.11 -15.49 -20.92
CA THR A 65 -1.64 -15.33 -20.87
C THR A 65 -1.18 -14.81 -19.52
N TYR A 66 -1.89 -13.82 -18.96
CA TYR A 66 -1.56 -13.27 -17.66
C TYR A 66 -1.73 -14.30 -16.53
N GLU A 67 -2.80 -15.10 -16.56
CA GLU A 67 -3.01 -16.18 -15.59
C GLU A 67 -1.88 -17.22 -15.61
N VAL A 68 -1.39 -17.57 -16.80
CA VAL A 68 -0.24 -18.46 -16.97
C VAL A 68 1.04 -17.84 -16.43
N ASP A 69 1.30 -16.56 -16.71
CA ASP A 69 2.49 -15.86 -16.22
C ASP A 69 2.50 -15.75 -14.69
N VAL A 70 1.36 -15.42 -14.08
CA VAL A 70 1.20 -15.40 -12.62
C VAL A 70 1.46 -16.78 -12.03
N TYR A 71 0.94 -17.83 -12.65
CA TYR A 71 1.19 -19.20 -12.19
C TYR A 71 2.65 -19.61 -12.31
N ASN A 72 3.30 -19.33 -13.44
CA ASN A 72 4.72 -19.62 -13.63
C ASN A 72 5.58 -18.88 -12.61
N ASN A 73 5.25 -17.61 -12.33
CA ASN A 73 5.93 -16.85 -11.29
C ASN A 73 5.75 -17.49 -9.90
N GLN A 74 4.55 -17.98 -9.56
CA GLN A 74 4.34 -18.71 -8.31
C GLN A 74 5.19 -19.98 -8.22
N VAL A 75 5.31 -20.74 -9.32
CA VAL A 75 6.16 -21.93 -9.38
C VAL A 75 7.64 -21.55 -9.21
N ASP A 76 8.09 -20.47 -9.86
CA ASP A 76 9.46 -19.99 -9.75
C ASP A 76 9.82 -19.60 -8.31
N VAL A 77 8.94 -18.88 -7.62
CA VAL A 77 9.12 -18.51 -6.21
C VAL A 77 9.23 -19.76 -5.32
N LEU A 78 8.34 -20.74 -5.48
CA LEU A 78 8.41 -22.00 -4.72
C LEU A 78 9.72 -22.76 -4.96
N LEU A 79 10.28 -22.67 -6.17
CA LEU A 79 11.56 -23.28 -6.55
C LEU A 79 12.77 -22.41 -6.21
N SER A 80 12.61 -21.16 -5.74
CA SER A 80 13.72 -20.28 -5.35
C SER A 80 13.93 -20.19 -3.85
N VAL A 81 12.94 -20.54 -3.02
CA VAL A 81 13.03 -20.45 -1.54
C VAL A 81 14.31 -21.06 -0.95
N HIS A 82 14.77 -22.20 -1.49
CA HIS A 82 15.99 -22.87 -1.01
C HIS A 82 17.29 -22.36 -1.65
N LYS A 83 17.20 -21.50 -2.67
CA LYS A 83 18.33 -20.88 -3.37
C LYS A 83 18.69 -19.54 -2.74
N GLU A 84 17.70 -18.86 -2.17
CA GLU A 84 17.85 -17.58 -1.51
C GLU A 84 18.32 -17.81 -0.08
N CYS A 85 19.62 -17.60 0.15
CA CYS A 85 20.19 -17.52 1.49
C CYS A 85 20.35 -16.04 1.84
N GLY A 86 19.84 -15.65 3.01
CA GLY A 86 20.07 -14.31 3.56
C GLY A 86 21.53 -14.10 3.97
N GLU A 87 21.81 -12.93 4.53
CA GLU A 87 23.11 -12.63 5.12
C GLU A 87 23.38 -13.49 6.37
N ASP A 88 24.65 -13.82 6.57
CA ASP A 88 25.07 -14.54 7.78
C ASP A 88 24.94 -13.65 9.00
N ILE A 89 24.37 -14.19 10.08
CA ILE A 89 24.24 -13.49 11.36
C ILE A 89 25.44 -13.79 12.25
N ASP A 90 26.22 -12.77 12.58
CA ASP A 90 27.34 -12.85 13.52
C ASP A 90 26.85 -12.85 14.97
N TRP A 91 26.38 -14.02 15.45
CA TRP A 91 25.91 -14.21 16.83
C TRP A 91 26.91 -13.74 17.91
N PRO A 92 28.23 -13.99 17.80
CA PRO A 92 29.23 -13.43 18.71
C PRO A 92 29.18 -11.92 18.90
N SER A 93 28.82 -11.14 17.87
CA SER A 93 28.76 -9.67 17.96
C SER A 93 27.75 -9.18 19.00
N PHE A 94 26.63 -9.89 19.17
CA PHE A 94 25.59 -9.55 20.15
C PHE A 94 26.07 -9.77 21.60
N ILE A 95 26.94 -10.75 21.82
CA ILE A 95 27.55 -10.99 23.14
C ILE A 95 28.64 -9.95 23.44
N GLY A 96 29.36 -9.50 22.40
CA GLY A 96 30.39 -8.47 22.52
C GLY A 96 29.85 -7.05 22.74
N ARG A 97 28.55 -6.82 22.52
CA ARG A 97 27.92 -5.50 22.69
C ARG A 97 27.84 -5.12 24.17
N ALA A 98 28.30 -3.91 24.50
CA ALA A 98 28.24 -3.39 25.86
C ALA A 98 26.79 -3.22 26.35
N GLU A 99 26.55 -3.56 27.62
CA GLU A 99 25.26 -3.37 28.29
C GLU A 99 24.90 -1.88 28.37
N PRO A 100 23.65 -1.49 28.03
CA PRO A 100 23.18 -0.12 28.18
C PRO A 100 23.34 0.39 29.63
N VAL A 101 23.94 1.56 29.78
CA VAL A 101 24.25 2.12 31.11
C VAL A 101 22.99 2.69 31.75
N GLN A 102 22.70 2.25 32.96
CA GLN A 102 21.56 2.79 33.72
C GLN A 102 21.73 4.29 33.98
N PRO A 103 20.75 5.13 33.61
CA PRO A 103 20.83 6.57 33.83
C PRO A 103 20.80 6.87 35.32
N ARG A 104 21.38 8.02 35.69
CA ARG A 104 21.42 8.52 37.06
C ARG A 104 20.83 9.91 37.08
N LEU A 105 20.08 10.21 38.14
CA LEU A 105 19.50 11.53 38.33
C LEU A 105 20.62 12.59 38.36
N SER A 106 20.47 13.59 37.50
CA SER A 106 21.41 14.69 37.34
C SER A 106 20.71 16.00 37.63
N ASN A 107 21.23 16.77 38.58
CA ASN A 107 20.63 18.02 39.07
C ASN A 107 21.25 19.25 38.38
N ILE A 108 21.63 19.14 37.10
CA ILE A 108 22.32 20.21 36.38
C ILE A 108 21.41 21.45 36.27
N ALA A 109 20.13 21.29 35.92
CA ALA A 109 19.23 22.43 35.78
C ALA A 109 18.91 23.05 37.15
N GLU A 110 18.68 22.22 38.17
CA GLU A 110 18.45 22.69 39.54
C GLU A 110 19.66 23.49 40.06
N THR A 111 20.88 22.97 39.92
CA THR A 111 22.10 23.66 40.38
C THR A 111 22.34 24.98 39.66
N GLU A 112 22.08 25.04 38.36
CA GLU A 112 22.16 26.27 37.58
C GLU A 112 21.11 27.30 38.02
N ALA A 113 19.86 26.86 38.28
CA ALA A 113 18.79 27.72 38.78
C ALA A 113 19.05 28.22 40.22
N LEU A 114 19.57 27.35 41.09
CA LEU A 114 19.97 27.71 42.46
C LEU A 114 21.09 28.75 42.44
N THR A 115 22.08 28.56 41.59
CA THR A 115 23.18 29.52 41.43
C THR A 115 22.62 30.89 41.01
N ARG A 116 21.71 30.93 40.03
CA ARG A 116 21.04 32.19 39.61
C ARG A 116 20.23 32.85 40.72
N GLU A 117 19.57 32.07 41.59
CA GLU A 117 18.79 32.60 42.72
C GLU A 117 19.70 33.18 43.80
N GLN A 118 20.80 32.49 44.12
CA GLN A 118 21.77 32.91 45.13
C GLN A 118 22.59 34.12 44.70
N THR A 119 22.97 34.21 43.42
CA THR A 119 23.75 35.35 42.90
C THR A 119 22.88 36.55 42.53
N PHE A 120 21.56 36.48 42.71
CA PHE A 120 20.65 37.55 42.31
C PHE A 120 20.80 38.80 43.20
N ALA A 121 21.20 39.91 42.59
CA ALA A 121 21.20 41.24 43.20
C ALA A 121 20.19 42.16 42.48
N PRO A 122 19.29 42.85 43.20
CA PRO A 122 18.31 43.74 42.58
C PRO A 122 19.00 44.97 41.98
N GLY A 123 18.67 45.29 40.72
CA GLY A 123 19.10 46.54 40.10
C GLY A 123 18.44 47.77 40.74
N LEU A 124 19.04 48.96 40.54
CA LEU A 124 18.59 50.23 41.15
C LEU A 124 17.10 50.51 40.92
N PHE A 125 16.57 50.25 39.72
CA PHE A 125 15.16 50.45 39.38
C PHE A 125 14.23 49.42 40.05
N VAL A 126 14.64 48.16 40.17
CA VAL A 126 13.85 47.10 40.83
C VAL A 126 13.65 47.44 42.31
N ARG A 127 14.69 47.99 42.95
CA ARG A 127 14.64 48.47 44.33
C ARG A 127 13.74 49.69 44.47
N LEU A 128 13.79 50.63 43.52
CA LEU A 128 12.98 51.84 43.52
C LEU A 128 11.48 51.57 43.35
N PHE A 129 11.10 50.54 42.58
CA PHE A 129 9.70 50.14 42.35
C PHE A 129 9.20 49.01 43.28
N GLY A 130 10.00 48.55 44.25
CA GLY A 130 9.60 47.50 45.20
C GLY A 130 9.32 46.12 44.56
N LEU A 131 9.84 45.88 43.36
CA LEU A 131 9.56 44.66 42.56
C LEU A 131 10.44 43.46 42.94
N GLU A 132 11.36 43.62 43.88
CA GLU A 132 12.32 42.60 44.30
C GLU A 132 11.64 41.30 44.74
N ASN A 133 10.60 41.39 45.57
CA ASN A 133 9.87 40.23 46.06
C ASN A 133 9.24 39.41 44.93
N ARG A 134 8.75 40.08 43.87
CA ARG A 134 8.18 39.40 42.70
C ARG A 134 9.26 38.67 41.90
N GLN A 135 10.45 39.27 41.75
CA GLN A 135 11.57 38.64 41.06
C GLN A 135 12.16 37.46 41.83
N ARG A 136 12.35 37.58 43.15
CA ARG A 136 12.77 36.46 44.00
C ARG A 136 11.77 35.30 43.98
N LYS A 137 10.47 35.59 44.03
CA LYS A 137 9.42 34.56 43.86
C LYS A 137 9.53 33.87 42.50
N LYS A 138 9.80 34.61 41.43
CA LYS A 138 10.01 34.04 40.09
C LYS A 138 11.24 33.14 40.05
N LEU A 139 12.37 33.55 40.63
CA LEU A 139 13.59 32.74 40.66
C LEU A 139 13.39 31.44 41.46
N LYS A 140 12.70 31.49 42.60
CA LYS A 140 12.33 30.28 43.35
C LYS A 140 11.42 29.34 42.54
N ALA A 141 10.44 29.88 41.83
CA ALA A 141 9.62 29.09 40.92
C ALA A 141 10.45 28.47 39.78
N MET A 142 11.46 29.17 39.25
CA MET A 142 12.38 28.62 38.25
C MET A 142 13.23 27.46 38.80
N VAL A 143 13.64 27.49 40.07
CA VAL A 143 14.34 26.36 40.72
C VAL A 143 13.44 25.13 40.78
N GLU A 144 12.19 25.29 41.20
CA GLU A 144 11.23 24.18 41.25
C GLU A 144 10.93 23.64 39.85
N LEU A 145 10.77 24.52 38.85
CA LEU A 145 10.62 24.10 37.45
C LEU A 145 11.87 23.35 36.93
N ALA A 146 13.06 23.80 37.31
CA ALA A 146 14.31 23.15 36.92
C ALA A 146 14.45 21.76 37.55
N ARG A 147 14.07 21.61 38.83
CA ARG A 147 14.00 20.31 39.50
C ARG A 147 12.99 19.37 38.83
N GLN A 148 11.82 19.89 38.44
CA GLN A 148 10.83 19.12 37.68
C GLN A 148 11.41 18.68 36.33
N ALA A 149 12.07 19.57 35.60
CA ALA A 149 12.69 19.24 34.32
C ALA A 149 13.79 18.17 34.44
N ASP A 150 14.64 18.24 35.48
CA ASP A 150 15.66 17.21 35.74
C ASP A 150 15.03 15.84 36.07
N ASN A 151 13.93 15.81 36.84
CA ASN A 151 13.18 14.60 37.14
C ASN A 151 12.45 14.02 35.92
N ASP A 152 11.83 14.87 35.11
CA ASP A 152 11.13 14.47 33.89
C ASP A 152 12.13 13.87 32.89
N ARG A 153 13.28 14.52 32.70
CA ARG A 153 14.39 14.00 31.88
C ARG A 153 14.86 12.64 32.40
N PHE A 154 15.11 12.51 33.70
CA PHE A 154 15.52 11.24 34.29
C PHE A 154 14.48 10.14 34.11
N THR A 155 13.19 10.48 34.20
CA THR A 155 12.09 9.54 33.97
C THR A 155 12.06 9.06 32.53
N GLN A 156 12.26 9.96 31.56
CA GLN A 156 12.37 9.62 30.14
C GLN A 156 13.59 8.74 29.88
N GLU A 157 14.78 9.17 30.29
CA GLU A 157 16.02 8.40 30.13
C GLU A 157 15.91 7.00 30.76
N THR A 158 15.25 6.89 31.92
CA THR A 158 15.03 5.59 32.58
C THR A 158 14.09 4.70 31.78
N GLN A 159 13.08 5.27 31.13
CA GLN A 159 12.15 4.51 30.30
C GLN A 159 12.80 4.04 28.99
N ASP A 160 13.61 4.89 28.38
CA ASP A 160 14.38 4.56 27.19
C ASP A 160 15.39 3.45 27.52
N TRP A 161 16.16 3.63 28.61
CA TRP A 161 17.11 2.62 29.09
C TRP A 161 16.44 1.28 29.38
N ARG A 162 15.23 1.25 29.99
CA ARG A 162 14.51 -0.02 30.24
C ARG A 162 14.20 -0.77 28.96
N THR A 163 13.84 -0.04 27.91
CA THR A 163 13.51 -0.63 26.60
C THR A 163 14.78 -1.16 25.95
N GLU A 164 15.82 -0.34 25.87
CA GLU A 164 17.13 -0.72 25.33
C GLU A 164 17.78 -1.89 26.10
N HIS A 165 17.68 -1.89 27.43
CA HIS A 165 18.20 -2.95 28.28
C HIS A 165 17.44 -4.26 28.09
N SER A 166 16.11 -4.20 27.98
CA SER A 166 15.29 -5.37 27.67
C SER A 166 15.65 -5.97 26.31
N ASP A 167 15.81 -5.14 25.28
CA ASP A 167 16.17 -5.59 23.94
C ASP A 167 17.57 -6.20 23.92
N TRP A 168 18.55 -5.50 24.51
CA TRP A 168 19.90 -6.01 24.68
C TRP A 168 19.91 -7.35 25.42
N GLN A 169 19.16 -7.49 26.51
CA GLN A 169 19.10 -8.72 27.31
C GLN A 169 18.49 -9.88 26.52
N GLN A 170 17.45 -9.63 25.71
CA GLN A 170 16.86 -10.63 24.84
C GLN A 170 17.84 -11.09 23.75
N GLU A 171 18.50 -10.15 23.07
CA GLU A 171 19.50 -10.42 22.03
C GLU A 171 20.69 -11.19 22.59
N TYR A 172 21.25 -10.72 23.71
CA TYR A 172 22.37 -11.34 24.41
C TYR A 172 22.04 -12.77 24.83
N SER A 173 20.86 -12.97 25.43
CA SER A 173 20.40 -14.29 25.88
C SER A 173 20.23 -15.25 24.69
N LEU A 174 19.56 -14.81 23.63
CA LEU A 174 19.35 -15.60 22.42
C LEU A 174 20.68 -15.99 21.77
N ALA A 175 21.58 -15.02 21.56
CA ALA A 175 22.89 -15.26 20.97
C ALA A 175 23.73 -16.23 21.83
N THR A 176 23.71 -16.08 23.15
CA THR A 176 24.42 -16.98 24.09
C THR A 176 23.91 -18.41 23.95
N ARG A 177 22.59 -18.62 23.93
CA ARG A 177 21.98 -19.95 23.81
C ARG A 177 22.23 -20.59 22.44
N ILE A 178 22.26 -19.78 21.36
CA ILE A 178 22.60 -20.27 20.01
C ILE A 178 24.05 -20.75 19.94
N ILE A 179 24.99 -19.97 20.48
CA ILE A 179 26.41 -20.35 20.52
C ILE A 179 26.62 -21.59 21.42
N ALA A 180 25.85 -21.72 22.49
CA ALA A 180 25.82 -22.94 23.32
C ALA A 180 25.25 -24.17 22.60
N GLY A 181 24.67 -23.99 21.41
CA GLY A 181 24.14 -25.07 20.57
C GLY A 181 22.72 -25.52 20.97
N GLU A 182 21.98 -24.73 21.73
CA GLU A 182 20.62 -25.08 22.15
C GLU A 182 19.66 -25.16 20.96
N ALA A 183 19.01 -26.32 20.79
CA ALA A 183 18.05 -26.54 19.70
C ALA A 183 16.89 -25.53 19.73
N GLN A 184 16.35 -25.25 20.92
CA GLN A 184 15.25 -24.31 21.08
C GLN A 184 15.65 -22.89 20.68
N ALA A 185 16.88 -22.45 20.99
CA ALA A 185 17.33 -21.10 20.67
C ALA A 185 17.43 -20.86 19.14
N LYS A 186 17.73 -21.90 18.37
CA LYS A 186 17.68 -21.84 16.90
C LYS A 186 16.26 -21.64 16.38
N LEU A 187 15.28 -22.30 16.99
CA LEU A 187 13.86 -22.12 16.66
C LEU A 187 13.37 -20.73 17.07
N ASP A 188 13.73 -20.27 18.27
CA ASP A 188 13.41 -18.93 18.78
C ASP A 188 13.95 -17.84 17.84
N ALA A 189 15.15 -18.03 17.26
CA ALA A 189 15.71 -17.12 16.27
C ALA A 189 14.94 -17.09 14.95
N ILE A 190 14.51 -18.26 14.45
CA ILE A 190 13.70 -18.34 13.23
C ILE A 190 12.34 -17.66 13.45
N GLU A 191 11.72 -17.89 14.59
CA GLU A 191 10.44 -17.26 14.95
C GLU A 191 10.57 -15.73 15.05
N ARG A 192 11.67 -15.24 15.64
CA ARG A 192 11.92 -13.79 15.77
C ARG A 192 12.24 -13.12 14.44
N LEU A 193 12.99 -13.77 13.56
CA LEU A 193 13.36 -13.22 12.25
C LEU A 193 12.22 -13.30 11.23
N ASP A 194 11.31 -14.26 11.39
CA ASP A 194 10.21 -14.58 10.47
C ASP A 194 10.63 -14.53 8.97
N PRO A 195 11.69 -15.26 8.56
CA PRO A 195 12.32 -15.06 7.25
C PRO A 195 11.45 -15.51 6.06
N PHE A 196 10.29 -16.12 6.33
CA PHE A 196 9.40 -16.67 5.30
C PHE A 196 8.02 -16.00 5.28
N SER A 197 7.89 -14.82 5.90
CA SER A 197 6.66 -14.01 5.87
C SER A 197 6.16 -13.79 4.44
N ASP A 198 7.09 -13.57 3.50
CA ASP A 198 6.79 -13.19 2.13
C ASP A 198 6.09 -14.32 1.36
N ILE A 199 6.37 -15.57 1.70
CA ILE A 199 5.78 -16.74 1.04
C ILE A 199 4.54 -17.27 1.76
N ALA A 200 4.10 -16.65 2.87
CA ALA A 200 2.93 -17.12 3.62
C ALA A 200 1.63 -17.13 2.79
N HIS A 201 1.50 -16.22 1.82
CA HIS A 201 0.34 -16.12 0.92
C HIS A 201 0.21 -17.31 -0.05
N LEU A 202 1.28 -18.09 -0.25
CA LEU A 202 1.27 -19.29 -1.10
C LEU A 202 0.56 -20.49 -0.43
N GLY A 203 -0.09 -20.29 0.71
CA GLY A 203 -0.80 -21.33 1.46
C GLY A 203 0.16 -22.32 2.10
N THR A 204 1.35 -21.86 2.45
CA THR A 204 2.49 -22.66 2.86
C THR A 204 2.67 -22.57 4.36
N SER A 205 2.35 -23.66 5.07
CA SER A 205 2.78 -23.78 6.48
C SER A 205 4.19 -24.37 6.48
N ILE A 206 5.14 -23.65 7.08
CA ILE A 206 6.51 -24.13 7.26
C ILE A 206 6.65 -24.58 8.71
N LYS A 207 7.08 -25.83 8.88
CA LYS A 207 7.37 -26.39 10.20
C LYS A 207 8.87 -26.54 10.35
N PHE A 208 9.41 -26.00 11.42
CA PHE A 208 10.81 -26.15 11.78
C PHE A 208 10.97 -27.20 12.86
N SER A 209 12.01 -28.01 12.73
CA SER A 209 12.43 -28.96 13.74
C SER A 209 13.96 -29.02 13.75
N VAL A 210 14.54 -29.49 14.85
CA VAL A 210 15.99 -29.67 14.96
C VAL A 210 16.27 -31.17 14.98
N GLY A 211 16.97 -31.65 13.95
CA GLY A 211 17.37 -33.04 13.83
C GLY A 211 18.41 -33.43 14.87
N THR A 212 18.67 -34.74 15.01
CA THR A 212 19.62 -35.28 16.02
C THR A 212 21.06 -34.77 15.82
N SER A 213 21.42 -34.37 14.60
CA SER A 213 22.70 -33.76 14.26
C SER A 213 22.81 -32.27 14.65
N GLY A 214 21.73 -31.67 15.16
CA GLY A 214 21.65 -30.24 15.43
C GLY A 214 21.39 -29.37 14.20
N VAL A 215 21.15 -29.98 13.04
CA VAL A 215 20.73 -29.32 11.80
C VAL A 215 19.25 -28.96 11.88
N ILE A 216 18.90 -27.78 11.38
CA ILE A 216 17.50 -27.35 11.31
C ILE A 216 16.87 -27.95 10.06
N GLU A 217 15.75 -28.62 10.25
CA GLU A 217 14.93 -29.21 9.20
C GLU A 217 13.67 -28.36 9.04
N ALA A 218 13.44 -27.86 7.83
CA ALA A 218 12.25 -27.11 7.45
C ALA A 218 11.35 -27.97 6.55
N THR A 219 10.10 -28.18 6.95
CA THR A 219 9.08 -28.90 6.18
C THR A 219 8.04 -27.92 5.66
N LEU A 220 7.99 -27.76 4.34
CA LEU A 220 7.03 -26.93 3.64
C LEU A 220 5.77 -27.76 3.30
N ASN A 221 4.60 -27.36 3.79
CA ASN A 221 3.32 -27.94 3.38
C ASN A 221 2.55 -26.95 2.52
N VAL A 222 2.43 -27.25 1.22
CA VAL A 222 1.62 -26.50 0.25
C VAL A 222 0.22 -27.10 0.18
N HIS A 223 -0.83 -26.28 0.07
CA HIS A 223 -2.21 -26.76 -0.13
C HIS A 223 -2.39 -27.40 -1.52
N GLY A 224 -2.00 -28.67 -1.65
CA GLY A 224 -1.82 -29.37 -2.92
C GLY A 224 -3.05 -29.60 -3.81
N SER A 225 -4.28 -29.31 -3.36
CA SER A 225 -5.50 -29.59 -4.14
C SER A 225 -6.12 -28.37 -4.84
N ARG A 226 -5.64 -27.14 -4.57
CA ARG A 226 -6.15 -25.91 -5.19
C ARG A 226 -5.18 -25.23 -6.17
N VAL A 227 -3.94 -25.72 -6.23
CA VAL A 227 -2.83 -25.12 -6.98
C VAL A 227 -2.67 -25.73 -8.39
N VAL A 228 -3.23 -26.91 -8.65
CA VAL A 228 -3.26 -27.48 -9.99
C VAL A 228 -4.50 -26.94 -10.72
N PRO A 229 -4.35 -26.23 -11.86
CA PRO A 229 -5.49 -25.76 -12.64
C PRO A 229 -6.39 -26.96 -13.01
N SER A 230 -7.66 -26.91 -12.62
CA SER A 230 -8.62 -27.98 -12.90
C SER A 230 -9.10 -27.97 -14.36
N GLU A 231 -8.80 -26.91 -15.11
CA GLU A 231 -9.16 -26.77 -16.52
C GLU A 231 -7.90 -26.62 -17.37
N ILE A 232 -7.74 -27.55 -18.32
CA ILE A 232 -6.88 -27.40 -19.48
C ILE A 232 -7.75 -26.70 -20.54
N LYS A 233 -7.47 -25.45 -20.86
CA LYS A 233 -8.12 -24.74 -21.97
C LYS A 233 -7.30 -24.86 -23.26
#